data_AF-A0A6M0IFR6-F1
#
_entry.id   AF-A0A6M0IFR6-F1
#
_cell.length_a   1.000
_cell.length_b   1.000
_cell.length_c   1.000
_cell.angle_alpha   90.00
_cell.angle_beta   90.00
_cell.angle_gamma   90.00
#
_symmetry.space_group_name_H-M   'P 1'
#
loop_
_entity.id
_entity.type
_entity.pdbx_description
1 polymer ?
#
loop_
_entity_poly.entity_id
_entity_poly.type
_entity_poly.pdbx_seq_one_letter_code
_entity_poly.pdbx_strand_id
1 'polypeptide(L)'
;MVERIGDILFVHGGIGPQVAAYPLSLPVVNQLACQSLDTLAKGAVGSAQWAVGSSNPSSPSWYRGMAQEELRIAQVNQMIKQYGVKQIIIGHTPVEEITVLSNQHVIAIDLAHQQHIEQGFMKALLIEDGQFYRYATDGTKQRFL
;
A
#
# COMPACT_ATOMS: atom_id res chain seq x y z
N MET A 1 3.29 -1.27 8.44
CA MET A 1 3.92 -2.58 8.14
C MET A 1 3.83 -2.82 6.64
N VAL A 2 4.78 -3.55 6.07
CA VAL A 2 4.90 -3.85 4.64
C VAL A 2 5.29 -5.31 4.46
N GLU A 3 4.82 -5.97 3.40
CA GLU A 3 5.12 -7.38 3.14
C GLU A 3 5.32 -7.64 1.65
N ARG A 4 6.28 -8.49 1.27
CA ARG A 4 6.55 -8.80 -0.14
C ARG A 4 6.31 -10.28 -0.41
N ILE A 5 5.45 -10.57 -1.39
CA ILE A 5 5.18 -11.93 -1.88
C ILE A 5 5.52 -11.97 -3.38
N GLY A 6 6.54 -12.73 -3.75
CA GLY A 6 7.04 -12.77 -5.12
C GLY A 6 7.51 -11.38 -5.60
N ASP A 7 6.89 -10.86 -6.65
CA ASP A 7 7.17 -9.53 -7.21
C ASP A 7 6.18 -8.46 -6.74
N ILE A 8 5.40 -8.72 -5.68
CA ILE A 8 4.32 -7.83 -5.24
C ILE A 8 4.58 -7.36 -3.81
N LEU A 9 4.49 -6.04 -3.60
CA LEU A 9 4.60 -5.40 -2.29
C LEU A 9 3.21 -5.01 -1.77
N PHE A 10 2.86 -5.43 -0.57
CA PHE A 10 1.63 -5.07 0.12
C PHE A 10 1.91 -4.01 1.19
N VAL A 11 1.16 -2.91 1.15
CA VAL A 11 1.29 -1.78 2.08
C VAL A 11 -0.10 -1.26 2.43
N HIS A 12 -0.36 -0.87 3.69
CA HIS A 12 -1.69 -0.39 4.06
C HIS A 12 -2.05 0.94 3.37
N GLY A 13 -1.24 2.00 3.52
CA GLY A 13 -1.46 3.29 2.86
C GLY A 13 -0.73 3.42 1.52
N GLY A 14 0.58 3.23 1.55
CA GLY A 14 1.45 3.37 0.38
C GLY A 14 2.81 3.93 0.76
N ILE A 15 3.74 4.03 -0.18
CA ILE A 15 5.10 4.53 0.10
C ILE A 15 5.22 5.96 -0.43
N GLY A 16 5.35 6.92 0.48
CA GLY A 16 5.54 8.33 0.13
C GLY A 16 7.00 8.68 -0.17
N PRO A 17 7.26 9.85 -0.80
CA PRO A 17 8.62 10.31 -1.09
C PRO A 17 9.49 10.44 0.17
N GLN A 18 8.89 10.78 1.33
CA GLN A 18 9.60 10.89 2.59
C GLN A 18 10.21 9.56 3.06
N VAL A 19 9.50 8.44 2.84
CA VAL A 19 10.00 7.09 3.15
C VAL A 19 11.00 6.65 2.10
N ALA A 20 10.69 6.87 0.81
CA ALA A 20 11.55 6.52 -0.32
C ALA A 20 12.90 7.28 -0.34
N ALA A 21 13.00 8.41 0.35
CA ALA A 21 14.25 9.14 0.52
C ALA A 21 15.30 8.36 1.34
N TYR A 22 14.87 7.35 2.11
CA TYR A 22 15.77 6.47 2.86
C TYR A 22 15.94 5.13 2.13
N PRO A 23 17.17 4.61 1.97
CA PRO A 23 17.43 3.31 1.36
C PRO A 23 17.16 2.17 2.37
N LEU A 24 15.95 2.13 2.94
CA LEU A 24 15.57 1.12 3.93
C LEU A 24 15.17 -0.17 3.23
N SER A 25 15.62 -1.30 3.77
CA SER A 25 15.06 -2.61 3.41
C SER A 25 13.69 -2.82 4.06
N LEU A 26 12.85 -3.68 3.49
CA LEU A 26 11.52 -3.98 4.04
C LEU A 26 11.57 -4.47 5.51
N PRO A 27 12.52 -5.34 5.92
CA PRO A 27 12.65 -5.72 7.33
C PRO A 27 12.93 -4.52 8.25
N VAL A 28 13.75 -3.56 7.80
CA VAL A 28 14.06 -2.35 8.57
C VAL A 28 12.83 -1.44 8.64
N VAL A 29 12.06 -1.29 7.55
CA VAL A 29 10.77 -0.56 7.58
C VAL A 29 9.84 -1.15 8.62
N ASN A 30 9.68 -2.49 8.66
CA ASN A 30 8.83 -3.16 9.64
C ASN A 30 9.35 -2.98 11.07
N GLN A 31 10.65 -3.16 11.30
CA GLN A 31 11.27 -2.96 12.60
C GLN A 31 11.02 -1.55 13.14
N LEU A 32 11.32 -0.52 12.35
CA LEU A 32 11.15 0.88 12.73
C LEU A 32 9.67 1.23 12.95
N ALA A 33 8.77 0.70 12.11
CA ALA A 33 7.32 0.86 12.30
C ALA A 33 6.84 0.23 13.61
N CYS A 34 7.29 -0.99 13.95
CA CYS A 34 6.96 -1.63 15.23
C CYS A 34 7.51 -0.83 16.42
N GLN A 35 8.78 -0.40 16.36
CA GLN A 35 9.37 0.44 17.41
C GLN A 35 8.61 1.73 17.63
N SER A 36 8.01 2.32 16.57
CA SER A 36 7.17 3.51 16.67
C SER A 36 5.86 3.29 17.45
N LEU A 37 5.37 2.04 17.54
CA LEU A 37 4.17 1.70 18.32
C LEU A 37 4.49 1.61 19.82
N ASP A 38 5.66 1.09 20.17
CA ASP A 38 6.13 1.02 21.56
C ASP A 38 6.50 2.40 22.12
N THR A 39 6.92 3.32 21.25
CA THR A 39 7.32 4.69 21.59
C THR A 39 6.17 5.70 21.55
N LEU A 40 5.02 5.36 22.12
CA LEU A 40 3.95 6.33 22.43
C LEU A 40 4.42 7.52 23.31
N ALA A 41 5.68 7.53 23.77
CA ALA A 41 6.23 8.49 24.71
C ALA A 41 7.54 9.14 24.22
N LYS A 42 7.42 10.43 23.87
CA LYS A 42 8.36 11.52 24.21
C LYS A 42 9.87 11.20 24.11
N GLY A 43 10.41 11.27 22.90
CA GLY A 43 11.86 11.31 22.64
C GLY A 43 12.15 11.76 21.21
N ALA A 44 13.38 12.23 20.93
CA ALA A 44 13.80 12.57 19.57
C ALA A 44 13.84 11.30 18.71
N VAL A 45 12.79 11.05 17.94
CA VAL A 45 12.70 9.94 17.01
C VAL A 45 13.66 10.21 15.85
N GLY A 46 14.52 9.23 15.51
CA GLY A 46 15.40 9.35 14.35
C GLY A 46 14.58 9.59 13.08
N SER A 47 15.10 10.38 12.13
CA SER A 47 14.33 10.86 10.98
C SER A 47 13.72 9.74 10.12
N ALA A 48 14.41 8.60 9.99
CA ALA A 48 13.89 7.41 9.33
C ALA A 48 12.78 6.70 10.12
N GLN A 49 12.93 6.58 11.44
CA GLN A 49 11.90 6.01 12.33
C GLN A 49 10.64 6.87 12.33
N TRP A 50 10.78 8.20 12.32
CA TRP A 50 9.66 9.12 12.17
C TRP A 50 8.99 8.99 10.80
N ALA A 51 9.77 8.86 9.73
CA ALA A 51 9.24 8.72 8.37
C ALA A 51 8.32 7.49 8.23
N VAL A 52 8.65 6.37 8.88
CA VAL A 52 7.86 5.14 8.80
C VAL A 52 6.86 4.95 9.94
N GLY A 53 6.94 5.77 10.99
CA GLY A 53 6.14 5.61 12.20
C GLY A 53 4.67 5.96 12.02
N SER A 54 3.78 5.26 12.73
CA SER A 54 2.33 5.41 12.58
C SER A 54 1.78 6.78 13.01
N SER A 55 2.56 7.60 13.73
CA SER A 55 2.20 8.98 14.07
C SER A 55 2.43 9.97 12.92
N ASN A 56 3.14 9.56 11.87
CA ASN A 56 3.38 10.38 10.69
C ASN A 56 2.34 10.07 9.58
N PRO A 57 1.58 11.07 9.10
CA PRO A 57 0.62 10.91 8.01
C PRO A 57 1.24 10.47 6.67
N SER A 58 2.56 10.67 6.48
CA SER A 58 3.30 10.25 5.29
C SER A 58 3.91 8.84 5.43
N SER A 59 3.65 8.15 6.54
CA SER A 59 4.16 6.80 6.78
C SER A 59 3.47 5.75 5.93
N PRO A 60 4.04 4.53 5.80
CA PRO A 60 3.44 3.44 5.04
C PRO A 60 2.02 3.06 5.47
N SER A 61 1.63 3.37 6.71
CA SER A 61 0.30 3.08 7.23
C SER A 61 -0.75 4.15 6.89
N TRP A 62 -0.35 5.36 6.48
CA TRP A 62 -1.28 6.50 6.32
C TRP A 62 -1.18 7.21 4.98
N TYR A 63 -0.09 7.06 4.24
CA TYR A 63 0.13 7.83 3.03
C TYR A 63 -0.93 7.55 1.96
N ARG A 64 -1.61 8.60 1.47
CA ARG A 64 -2.71 8.51 0.49
C ARG A 64 -2.32 8.85 -0.94
N GLY A 65 -1.18 9.53 -1.13
CA GLY A 65 -0.82 10.11 -2.42
C GLY A 65 -0.59 9.10 -3.55
N MET A 66 -0.36 7.81 -3.25
CA MET A 66 -0.37 6.76 -4.28
C MET A 66 -1.77 6.50 -4.83
N ALA A 67 -2.78 6.38 -3.97
CA ALA A 67 -4.18 6.15 -4.38
C ALA A 67 -4.79 7.40 -5.03
N GLN A 68 -4.35 8.59 -4.59
CA GLN A 68 -4.80 9.89 -5.11
C GLN A 68 -4.02 10.36 -6.35
N GLU A 69 -3.11 9.53 -6.89
CA GLU A 69 -2.27 9.82 -8.06
C GLU A 69 -1.46 11.14 -7.94
N GLU A 70 -1.04 11.50 -6.73
CA GLU A 70 -0.21 12.68 -6.47
C GLU A 70 1.25 12.50 -6.90
N LEU A 71 1.68 11.24 -7.08
CA LEU A 71 3.05 10.89 -7.46
C LEU A 71 3.23 10.95 -8.98
N ARG A 72 4.36 11.51 -9.41
CA ARG A 72 4.82 11.33 -10.79
C ARG A 72 5.22 9.88 -11.00
N ILE A 73 4.99 9.36 -12.20
CA ILE A 73 5.38 7.98 -12.57
C ILE A 73 6.86 7.66 -12.28
N ALA A 74 7.75 8.63 -12.46
CA ALA A 74 9.18 8.46 -12.15
C ALA A 74 9.44 8.16 -10.66
N GLN A 75 8.65 8.75 -9.75
CA GLN A 75 8.76 8.51 -8.31
C GLN A 75 8.28 7.10 -7.96
N VAL A 76 7.18 6.65 -8.57
CA VAL A 76 6.68 5.28 -8.41
C VAL A 76 7.71 4.28 -8.94
N ASN A 77 8.26 4.51 -10.12
CA ASN A 77 9.29 3.65 -10.73
C ASN A 77 10.55 3.55 -9.86
N GLN A 78 10.94 4.65 -9.19
CA GLN A 78 12.05 4.62 -8.24
C GLN A 78 11.76 3.67 -7.07
N MET A 79 10.54 3.69 -6.51
CA MET A 79 10.15 2.81 -5.41
C MET A 79 10.05 1.34 -5.85
N ILE A 80 9.46 1.07 -7.01
CA ILE A 80 9.43 -0.24 -7.67
C ILE A 80 10.85 -0.81 -7.79
N LYS A 81 11.79 0.01 -8.29
CA LYS A 81 13.20 -0.36 -8.41
C LYS A 81 13.87 -0.58 -7.05
N GLN A 82 13.63 0.31 -6.09
CA GLN A 82 14.23 0.25 -4.75
C GLN A 82 13.87 -1.04 -4.02
N TYR A 83 12.62 -1.50 -4.12
CA TYR A 83 12.16 -2.72 -3.46
C TYR A 83 12.22 -3.97 -4.35
N GLY A 84 12.59 -3.81 -5.63
CA GLY A 84 12.74 -4.90 -6.59
C GLY A 84 11.43 -5.65 -6.83
N VAL A 85 10.32 -4.94 -6.95
CA VAL A 85 8.96 -5.45 -7.16
C VAL A 85 8.40 -4.94 -8.49
N LYS A 86 7.30 -5.52 -8.98
CA LYS A 86 6.58 -5.08 -10.18
C LYS A 86 5.32 -4.28 -9.84
N GLN A 87 4.64 -4.66 -8.75
CA GLN A 87 3.42 -4.01 -8.28
C GLN A 87 3.48 -3.68 -6.78
N ILE A 88 2.78 -2.62 -6.40
CA ILE A 88 2.47 -2.24 -5.02
C ILE A 88 0.96 -2.28 -4.85
N ILE A 89 0.47 -3.11 -3.95
CA ILE A 89 -0.94 -3.18 -3.56
C ILE A 89 -1.14 -2.32 -2.33
N ILE A 90 -2.11 -1.41 -2.41
CA ILE A 90 -2.42 -0.43 -1.37
C ILE A 90 -3.89 -0.46 -0.95
N GLY A 91 -4.15 -0.16 0.31
CA GLY A 91 -5.47 0.08 0.85
C GLY A 91 -5.61 1.53 1.35
N HIS A 92 -6.23 1.70 2.52
CA HIS A 92 -6.38 2.92 3.33
C HIS A 92 -7.23 4.06 2.73
N THR A 93 -7.23 4.19 1.41
CA THR A 93 -7.94 5.21 0.66
C THR A 93 -8.98 4.53 -0.22
N PRO A 94 -10.27 4.59 0.15
CA PRO A 94 -11.33 3.97 -0.62
C PRO A 94 -11.35 4.47 -2.07
N VAL A 95 -11.48 3.53 -2.99
CA VAL A 95 -11.74 3.74 -4.42
C VAL A 95 -13.12 3.16 -4.78
N GLU A 96 -13.70 3.60 -5.90
CA GLU A 96 -15.01 3.09 -6.35
C GLU A 96 -14.95 1.61 -6.73
N GLU A 97 -13.81 1.16 -7.27
CA GLU A 97 -13.54 -0.22 -7.63
C GLU A 97 -12.04 -0.52 -7.46
N ILE A 98 -11.66 -1.80 -7.30
CA ILE A 98 -10.25 -2.22 -7.31
C ILE A 98 -9.60 -1.70 -8.60
N THR A 99 -8.67 -0.76 -8.49
CA THR A 99 -8.22 0.06 -9.62
C THR A 99 -6.72 -0.02 -9.81
N VAL A 100 -6.31 -0.07 -11.09
CA VAL A 100 -4.93 -0.06 -11.51
C VAL A 100 -4.51 1.38 -11.77
N LEU A 101 -3.44 1.82 -11.12
CA LEU A 101 -2.94 3.19 -11.13
C LEU A 101 -1.47 3.20 -11.57
N SER A 102 -0.93 4.40 -11.83
CA SER A 102 0.52 4.60 -12.03
C SER A 102 1.15 3.63 -13.05
N ASN A 103 0.56 3.55 -14.24
CA ASN A 103 1.01 2.66 -15.32
C ASN A 103 1.17 1.18 -14.90
N GLN A 104 0.17 0.66 -14.18
CA GLN A 104 0.11 -0.74 -13.72
C GLN A 104 1.04 -1.11 -12.57
N HIS A 105 1.75 -0.14 -11.99
CA HIS A 105 2.62 -0.38 -10.83
C HIS A 105 1.90 -0.32 -9.49
N VAL A 106 0.72 0.31 -9.42
CA VAL A 106 -0.03 0.44 -8.17
C VAL A 106 -1.42 -0.14 -8.36
N ILE A 107 -1.90 -0.93 -7.40
CA ILE A 107 -3.27 -1.46 -7.37
C ILE A 107 -3.92 -1.04 -6.06
N ALA A 108 -4.92 -0.16 -6.13
CA ALA A 108 -5.71 0.26 -4.99
C ALA A 108 -6.86 -0.73 -4.78
N ILE A 109 -6.97 -1.29 -3.56
CA ILE A 109 -7.94 -2.35 -3.24
C ILE A 109 -8.94 -1.99 -2.14
N ASP A 110 -8.79 -0.82 -1.51
CA ASP A 110 -9.72 -0.38 -0.46
C ASP A 110 -11.04 0.08 -1.09
N LEU A 111 -12.15 -0.44 -0.59
CA LEU A 111 -13.49 -0.10 -1.06
C LEU A 111 -14.28 0.50 0.10
N ALA A 112 -15.46 1.06 -0.18
CA ALA A 112 -16.37 1.53 0.87
C ALA A 112 -16.96 0.37 1.69
N HIS A 113 -16.13 -0.30 2.50
CA HIS A 113 -16.41 -1.58 3.16
C HIS A 113 -17.70 -1.54 3.97
N GLN A 114 -17.90 -0.51 4.81
CA GLN A 114 -19.11 -0.40 5.63
C GLN A 114 -20.38 -0.39 4.77
N GLN A 115 -20.43 0.49 3.77
CA GLN A 115 -21.60 0.66 2.90
C GLN A 115 -21.85 -0.60 2.05
N HIS A 116 -20.78 -1.18 1.49
CA HIS A 116 -20.88 -2.37 0.66
C HIS A 116 -21.32 -3.61 1.47
N ILE A 117 -20.78 -3.81 2.68
CA ILE A 117 -21.18 -4.89 3.58
C ILE A 117 -22.66 -4.76 3.98
N GLU A 118 -23.13 -3.57 4.32
CA GLU A 118 -24.54 -3.30 4.61
C GLU A 118 -25.47 -3.65 3.43
N GLN A 119 -24.96 -3.54 2.20
CA GLN A 119 -25.65 -3.90 0.95
C GLN A 119 -25.45 -5.37 0.54
N GLY A 120 -24.72 -6.18 1.31
CA GLY A 120 -24.43 -7.58 1.00
C GLY A 120 -23.47 -7.79 -0.18
N PHE A 121 -22.74 -6.75 -0.57
CA PHE A 121 -21.81 -6.77 -1.71
C PHE A 121 -20.38 -6.50 -1.24
N MET A 122 -19.39 -7.12 -1.88
CA MET A 122 -17.99 -6.84 -1.64
C MET A 122 -17.15 -7.37 -2.80
N LYS A 123 -15.95 -6.81 -2.98
CA LYS A 123 -14.95 -7.33 -3.92
C LYS A 123 -13.61 -7.50 -3.22
N ALA A 124 -12.90 -8.56 -3.58
CA ALA A 124 -11.53 -8.82 -3.17
C ALA A 124 -10.62 -8.87 -4.39
N LEU A 125 -9.34 -8.57 -4.17
CA LEU A 125 -8.30 -8.86 -5.14
C LEU A 125 -7.92 -10.34 -5.03
N LEU A 126 -8.11 -11.10 -6.10
CA LEU A 126 -7.64 -12.47 -6.24
C LEU A 126 -6.45 -12.49 -7.21
N ILE A 127 -5.35 -13.10 -6.80
CA ILE A 127 -4.16 -13.32 -7.62
C ILE A 127 -3.94 -14.82 -7.74
N GLU A 128 -4.05 -15.35 -8.96
CA GLU A 128 -3.94 -16.78 -9.25
C GLU A 128 -3.23 -16.94 -10.60
N ASP A 129 -2.23 -17.81 -10.68
CA ASP A 129 -1.42 -18.06 -11.88
C ASP A 129 -0.87 -16.78 -12.53
N GLY A 130 -0.48 -15.80 -11.69
CA GLY A 130 0.04 -14.50 -12.13
C GLY A 130 -0.99 -13.56 -12.75
N GLN A 131 -2.28 -13.91 -12.71
CA GLN A 131 -3.38 -13.10 -13.21
C GLN A 131 -4.10 -12.39 -12.07
N PHE A 132 -4.66 -11.20 -12.33
CA PHE A 132 -5.35 -10.43 -11.30
C PHE A 132 -6.84 -10.35 -11.61
N TYR A 133 -7.65 -10.66 -10.59
CA TYR A 133 -9.10 -10.71 -10.69
C TYR A 133 -9.76 -9.87 -9.60
N ARG A 134 -10.87 -9.23 -9.96
CA ARG A 134 -11.87 -8.76 -9.02
C ARG A 134 -12.79 -9.94 -8.72
N TYR A 135 -12.80 -10.38 -7.48
CA TYR A 135 -13.64 -11.48 -7.02
C TYR A 135 -14.75 -10.94 -6.14
N ALA A 136 -16.00 -11.05 -6.57
CA ALA A 136 -17.16 -10.50 -5.88
C ALA A 136 -17.84 -11.53 -4.95
N THR A 137 -18.63 -11.05 -4.00
CA THR A 137 -19.38 -11.87 -3.03
C THR A 137 -20.32 -12.90 -3.69
N ASP A 138 -20.82 -12.62 -4.89
CA ASP A 138 -21.69 -13.52 -5.67
C ASP A 138 -20.91 -14.62 -6.42
N GLY A 139 -19.59 -14.68 -6.26
CA GLY A 139 -18.70 -15.62 -6.95
C GLY A 139 -18.23 -15.14 -8.33
N THR A 140 -18.66 -13.96 -8.78
CA THR A 140 -18.20 -13.39 -10.05
C THR A 140 -16.70 -13.12 -9.99
N LYS A 141 -15.95 -13.74 -10.91
CA LYS A 141 -14.50 -13.58 -11.08
C LYS A 141 -14.24 -12.84 -12.39
N GLN A 142 -13.78 -11.59 -12.32
CA GLN A 142 -13.48 -10.76 -13.48
C GLN A 142 -11.98 -10.45 -13.55
N ARG A 143 -11.31 -10.90 -14.61
CA ARG A 143 -9.91 -10.56 -14.86
C ARG A 143 -9.77 -9.09 -15.25
N PHE A 144 -8.73 -8.42 -14.75
CA PHE A 144 -8.45 -7.02 -15.10
C PHE A 144 -6.96 -6.71 -15.38
N LEU A 145 -6.04 -7.62 -15.03
CA LEU A 145 -4.65 -7.68 -15.51
C LEU A 145 -4.31 -9.12 -15.93
#